data_AF-A0A7T7KJN9-F1
#
_entry.id   AF-A0A7T7KJN9-F1
#
_cell.length_a   1.000
_cell.length_b   1.000
_cell.length_c   1.000
_cell.angle_alpha   90.00
_cell.angle_beta   90.00
_cell.angle_gamma   90.00
#
_symmetry.space_group_name_H-M   'P 1'
#
loop_
_entity.id
_entity.type
_entity.pdbx_description
1 polymer ?
#
loop_
_entity_poly.entity_id
_entity_poly.type
_entity_poly.pdbx_seq_one_letter_code
_entity_poly.pdbx_strand_id
1 'polypeptide(L)'
;MENNFHPDAIIIGSGLAGLVAAMEITNAGKKVLLLDQETEQNIGGQAFWSFGGLFLINSPQQRKMGIKDSFELAKQDWMGTAGFDREEDHWPRQWAEAYLKFAAHDKYEYISKMGIKLMFMVGWAERGDGNASGHGNSVPRFHVSWGTGTGVVKPFVEKAYEAQRAGLLRMNFRHQVTELTKENGSIAGVKGNILEMDDKERGVATNRTVTGQFEYKAQNIIIASGGIGANHELVRKNWPERLGRAPENMVCGVPAYVDGKMIGIAENAGANIINRDRMWHYTEGLQNWNPIWPKHGIRILPGPSSLWIDAKGKRLPAPFLPGFDTLGTLKYIQDTGYEYSWFILTQKIIKKEFALSGSEQNPDITNKDYRLFLNRIFGRKAPAPVEAFKEHGKDFIVSDHLEELVKKMNELSGDRLLDYNSIRQLIEERDRELDNKFSKDTQINYIRSTRKYLGDKLGRVAKPHKILAPENGPLIAVRLNILTRKTLGGIETNLNAQVLGNDGEVLKGLYAVGEAAGFGGGGMHGYRALEGTFLGGCIFSGMKAGKYIGGLQSQ
;
A
#
# COMPACT_ATOMS: atom_id res chain seq x y z
N MET A 1 -30.97 25.33 14.68
CA MET A 1 -31.21 23.87 14.78
C MET A 1 -29.92 23.05 14.94
N GLU A 2 -28.76 23.65 15.26
CA GLU A 2 -27.47 22.94 15.35
C GLU A 2 -27.20 22.21 16.69
N ASN A 3 -27.97 22.51 17.76
CA ASN A 3 -27.61 22.16 19.15
C ASN A 3 -27.98 20.75 19.67
N ASN A 4 -28.54 19.82 18.88
CA ASN A 4 -29.08 18.56 19.42
C ASN A 4 -28.34 17.26 19.00
N PHE A 5 -27.12 17.35 18.45
CA PHE A 5 -26.34 16.14 18.13
C PHE A 5 -25.21 15.95 19.14
N HIS A 6 -25.42 14.99 20.05
CA HIS A 6 -24.42 14.53 21.01
C HIS A 6 -23.85 13.18 20.53
N PRO A 7 -22.64 13.15 19.97
CA PRO A 7 -22.02 11.92 19.51
C PRO A 7 -21.54 11.05 20.69
N ASP A 8 -21.76 9.75 20.60
CA ASP A 8 -21.13 8.74 21.47
C ASP A 8 -19.65 8.56 21.11
N ALA A 9 -19.31 8.79 19.83
CA ALA A 9 -17.93 8.72 19.33
C ALA A 9 -17.63 9.81 18.29
N ILE A 10 -16.38 10.30 18.31
CA ILE A 10 -15.81 11.17 17.27
C ILE A 10 -14.74 10.38 16.51
N ILE A 11 -14.79 10.40 15.18
CA ILE A 11 -13.83 9.76 14.29
C ILE A 11 -13.08 10.84 13.51
N ILE A 12 -11.75 10.80 13.57
CA ILE A 12 -10.86 11.76 12.88
C ILE A 12 -10.29 11.06 11.64
N GLY A 13 -10.88 11.33 10.49
CA GLY A 13 -10.49 10.80 9.18
C GLY A 13 -11.59 9.96 8.51
N SER A 14 -11.94 10.33 7.29
CA SER A 14 -12.91 9.66 6.42
C SER A 14 -12.31 8.54 5.57
N GLY A 15 -11.12 8.04 5.94
CA GLY A 15 -10.48 6.89 5.30
C GLY A 15 -11.19 5.57 5.59
N LEU A 16 -10.80 4.49 4.90
CA LEU A 16 -11.42 3.16 5.04
C LEU A 16 -11.56 2.69 6.51
N ALA A 17 -10.52 2.85 7.34
CA ALA A 17 -10.58 2.41 8.74
C ALA A 17 -11.62 3.20 9.56
N GLY A 18 -11.71 4.52 9.33
CA GLY A 18 -12.71 5.38 9.99
C GLY A 18 -14.13 5.07 9.54
N LEU A 19 -14.34 4.82 8.23
CA LEU A 19 -15.64 4.43 7.69
C LEU A 19 -16.10 3.06 8.23
N VAL A 20 -15.19 2.09 8.36
CA VAL A 20 -15.50 0.78 8.95
C VAL A 20 -15.88 0.94 10.43
N ALA A 21 -15.13 1.72 11.20
CA ALA A 21 -15.46 1.99 12.60
C ALA A 21 -16.82 2.70 12.73
N ALA A 22 -17.09 3.71 11.89
CA ALA A 22 -18.38 4.41 11.86
C ALA A 22 -19.54 3.44 11.59
N MET A 23 -19.38 2.54 10.63
CA MET A 23 -20.39 1.53 10.29
C MET A 23 -20.69 0.62 11.48
N GLU A 24 -19.68 0.05 12.15
CA GLU A 24 -19.90 -0.86 13.27
C GLU A 24 -20.54 -0.15 14.48
N ILE A 25 -20.13 1.09 14.78
CA ILE A 25 -20.71 1.88 15.89
C ILE A 25 -22.16 2.26 15.58
N THR A 26 -22.45 2.69 14.35
CA THR A 26 -23.81 3.08 13.96
C THR A 26 -24.74 1.87 13.82
N ASN A 27 -24.22 0.69 13.43
CA ASN A 27 -24.97 -0.56 13.49
C ASN A 27 -25.40 -0.94 14.92
N ALA A 28 -24.66 -0.49 15.94
CA ALA A 28 -25.05 -0.63 17.35
C ALA A 28 -26.06 0.45 17.83
N GLY A 29 -26.55 1.31 16.93
CA GLY A 29 -27.50 2.38 17.26
C GLY A 29 -26.86 3.62 17.90
N LYS A 30 -25.53 3.72 17.94
CA LYS A 30 -24.80 4.84 18.54
C LYS A 30 -24.56 5.96 17.53
N LYS A 31 -24.47 7.19 18.03
CA LYS A 31 -24.24 8.41 17.23
C LYS A 31 -22.75 8.68 17.03
N VAL A 32 -22.37 8.98 15.80
CA VAL A 32 -20.98 9.24 15.41
C VAL A 32 -20.85 10.62 14.76
N LEU A 33 -19.85 11.38 15.17
CA LEU A 33 -19.38 12.56 14.44
C LEU A 33 -18.07 12.20 13.72
N LEU A 34 -18.07 12.27 12.40
CA LEU A 34 -16.89 12.03 11.57
C LEU A 34 -16.34 13.37 11.08
N LEU A 35 -15.06 13.63 11.36
CA LEU A 35 -14.35 14.86 10.99
C LEU A 35 -13.29 14.53 9.95
N ASP A 36 -13.17 15.36 8.92
CA ASP A 36 -12.06 15.29 7.97
C ASP A 36 -11.62 16.70 7.55
N GLN A 37 -10.30 16.90 7.42
CA GLN A 37 -9.75 18.17 6.92
C GLN A 37 -9.98 18.35 5.42
N GLU A 38 -10.14 17.26 4.67
CA GLU A 38 -10.40 17.28 3.24
C GLU A 38 -11.87 17.49 2.89
N THR A 39 -12.11 17.70 1.61
CA THR A 39 -13.45 17.83 1.01
C THR A 39 -14.17 16.47 0.99
N GLU A 40 -15.49 16.49 0.90
CA GLU A 40 -16.32 15.28 0.74
C GLU A 40 -15.89 14.42 -0.46
N GLN A 41 -15.40 15.07 -1.52
CA GLN A 41 -14.86 14.39 -2.69
C GLN A 41 -13.69 13.45 -2.37
N ASN A 42 -13.03 13.58 -1.21
CA ASN A 42 -11.92 12.73 -0.79
C ASN A 42 -12.32 11.56 0.12
N ILE A 43 -13.62 11.37 0.40
CA ILE A 43 -14.11 10.26 1.24
C ILE A 43 -13.52 8.91 0.80
N GLY A 44 -13.09 8.09 1.75
CA GLY A 44 -12.31 6.87 1.53
C GLY A 44 -10.78 7.07 1.59
N GLY A 45 -10.32 8.31 1.51
CA GLY A 45 -8.92 8.70 1.61
C GLY A 45 -7.99 7.90 0.68
N GLN A 46 -6.81 7.56 1.16
CA GLN A 46 -5.82 6.78 0.41
C GLN A 46 -6.32 5.41 -0.07
N ALA A 47 -7.27 4.79 0.63
CA ALA A 47 -7.76 3.46 0.27
C ALA A 47 -8.50 3.45 -1.08
N PHE A 48 -9.11 4.58 -1.47
CA PHE A 48 -9.77 4.77 -2.77
C PHE A 48 -8.80 4.54 -3.93
N TRP A 49 -7.56 5.02 -3.79
CA TRP A 49 -6.50 4.95 -4.80
C TRP A 49 -5.78 3.59 -4.87
N SER A 50 -6.15 2.65 -4.00
CA SER A 50 -5.47 1.35 -3.93
C SER A 50 -5.80 0.47 -5.14
N PHE A 51 -4.86 -0.41 -5.51
CA PHE A 51 -5.13 -1.51 -6.44
C PHE A 51 -6.15 -2.54 -5.89
N GLY A 52 -6.54 -2.45 -4.61
CA GLY A 52 -7.61 -3.28 -4.03
C GLY A 52 -7.15 -4.65 -3.53
N GLY A 53 -5.86 -4.81 -3.25
CA GLY A 53 -5.30 -6.05 -2.72
C GLY A 53 -5.75 -6.38 -1.29
N LEU A 54 -6.17 -7.62 -1.08
CA LEU A 54 -6.58 -8.19 0.20
C LEU A 54 -5.86 -9.53 0.43
N PHE A 55 -5.23 -9.65 1.59
CA PHE A 55 -4.62 -10.89 2.07
C PHE A 55 -5.69 -11.82 2.65
N LEU A 56 -5.79 -13.06 2.15
CA LEU A 56 -6.64 -14.11 2.71
C LEU A 56 -5.84 -15.41 2.78
N ILE A 57 -6.23 -16.28 3.72
CA ILE A 57 -5.62 -17.58 3.94
C ILE A 57 -6.64 -18.66 3.60
N ASN A 58 -6.23 -19.64 2.80
CA ASN A 58 -7.07 -20.75 2.35
C ASN A 58 -8.47 -20.29 1.88
N SER A 59 -8.53 -19.31 0.98
CA SER A 59 -9.77 -18.80 0.40
C SER A 59 -10.39 -19.78 -0.61
N PRO A 60 -11.69 -19.64 -0.95
CA PRO A 60 -12.29 -20.39 -2.05
C PRO A 60 -11.55 -20.20 -3.39
N GLN A 61 -11.00 -19.01 -3.66
CA GLN A 61 -10.22 -18.71 -4.86
C GLN A 61 -8.90 -19.49 -4.85
N GLN A 62 -8.18 -19.52 -3.73
CA GLN A 62 -6.96 -20.30 -3.58
C GLN A 62 -7.21 -21.79 -3.84
N ARG A 63 -8.24 -22.37 -3.21
CA ARG A 63 -8.61 -23.78 -3.43
C ARG A 63 -8.96 -24.08 -4.88
N LYS A 64 -9.76 -23.22 -5.52
CA LYS A 64 -10.13 -23.38 -6.95
C LYS A 64 -8.93 -23.32 -7.89
N MET A 65 -7.86 -22.63 -7.48
CA MET A 65 -6.60 -22.55 -8.24
C MET A 65 -5.58 -23.61 -7.84
N GLY A 66 -5.93 -24.56 -6.98
CA GLY A 66 -5.03 -25.62 -6.51
C GLY A 66 -3.95 -25.15 -5.53
N ILE A 67 -4.09 -23.95 -4.97
CA ILE A 67 -3.18 -23.44 -3.94
C ILE A 67 -3.54 -24.12 -2.61
N LYS A 68 -2.56 -24.82 -2.02
CA LYS A 68 -2.67 -25.40 -0.68
C LYS A 68 -2.10 -24.41 0.32
N ASP A 69 -2.96 -23.88 1.18
CA ASP A 69 -2.61 -22.86 2.16
C ASP A 69 -3.19 -23.21 3.53
N SER A 70 -2.60 -22.68 4.60
CA SER A 70 -3.01 -22.91 5.98
C SER A 70 -2.66 -21.73 6.87
N PHE A 71 -3.34 -21.65 8.03
CA PHE A 71 -3.01 -20.66 9.05
C PHE A 71 -1.55 -20.78 9.50
N GLU A 72 -1.06 -22.00 9.74
CA GLU A 72 0.33 -22.22 10.19
C GLU A 72 1.37 -21.76 9.16
N LEU A 73 1.15 -22.03 7.87
CA LEU A 73 2.05 -21.57 6.82
C LEU A 73 2.03 -20.04 6.72
N ALA A 74 0.85 -19.43 6.78
CA ALA A 74 0.72 -17.98 6.78
C ALA A 74 1.33 -17.33 8.04
N LYS A 75 1.26 -18.01 9.19
CA LYS A 75 1.88 -17.57 10.44
C LYS A 75 3.40 -17.62 10.34
N GLN A 76 3.97 -18.71 9.82
CA GLN A 76 5.41 -18.79 9.54
C GLN A 76 5.87 -17.64 8.64
N ASP A 77 5.20 -17.45 7.50
CA ASP A 77 5.53 -16.39 6.54
C ASP A 77 5.42 -15.00 7.18
N TRP A 78 4.38 -14.76 7.99
CA TRP A 78 4.19 -13.48 8.67
C TRP A 78 5.28 -13.22 9.71
N MET A 79 5.61 -14.20 10.55
CA MET A 79 6.60 -14.00 11.62
C MET A 79 8.02 -13.84 11.05
N GLY A 80 8.35 -14.59 10.00
CA GLY A 80 9.61 -14.43 9.25
C GLY A 80 9.71 -13.07 8.57
N THR A 81 8.60 -12.60 7.99
CA THR A 81 8.51 -11.27 7.37
C THR A 81 8.59 -10.15 8.39
N ALA A 82 7.86 -10.27 9.50
CA ALA A 82 7.76 -9.22 10.49
C ALA A 82 9.07 -9.01 11.23
N GLY A 83 9.78 -10.11 11.53
CA GLY A 83 11.06 -10.04 12.23
C GLY A 83 10.95 -9.38 13.60
N PHE A 84 9.85 -9.64 14.33
CA PHE A 84 9.64 -9.03 15.64
C PHE A 84 10.79 -9.40 16.59
N ASP A 85 11.53 -8.40 17.04
CA ASP A 85 12.78 -8.55 17.78
C ASP A 85 12.93 -7.56 18.95
N ARG A 86 11.97 -6.65 19.14
CA ARG A 86 11.98 -5.66 20.23
C ARG A 86 10.94 -5.98 21.31
N GLU A 87 11.14 -5.48 22.52
CA GLU A 87 10.17 -5.59 23.61
C GLU A 87 8.84 -4.88 23.28
N GLU A 88 8.93 -3.72 22.62
CA GLU A 88 7.79 -2.95 22.10
C GLU A 88 6.96 -3.71 21.04
N ASP A 89 7.38 -4.92 20.61
CA ASP A 89 6.61 -5.77 19.70
C ASP A 89 5.52 -6.60 20.37
N HIS A 90 5.27 -6.43 21.67
CA HIS A 90 4.21 -7.14 22.37
C HIS A 90 2.85 -7.02 21.67
N TRP A 91 2.31 -5.80 21.55
CA TRP A 91 1.03 -5.57 20.88
C TRP A 91 1.06 -5.79 19.36
N PRO A 92 2.11 -5.38 18.63
CA PRO A 92 2.29 -5.76 17.22
C PRO A 92 2.12 -7.26 16.96
N ARG A 93 2.73 -8.13 17.77
CA ARG A 93 2.58 -9.60 17.65
C ARG A 93 1.15 -10.06 17.89
N GLN A 94 0.49 -9.54 18.93
CA GLN A 94 -0.90 -9.91 19.23
C GLN A 94 -1.85 -9.51 18.09
N TRP A 95 -1.67 -8.31 17.54
CA TRP A 95 -2.44 -7.83 16.39
C TRP A 95 -2.18 -8.64 15.13
N ALA A 96 -0.93 -9.03 14.87
CA ALA A 96 -0.56 -9.91 13.76
C ALA A 96 -1.30 -11.26 13.85
N GLU A 97 -1.25 -11.91 15.01
CA GLU A 97 -1.94 -13.19 15.22
C GLU A 97 -3.46 -13.06 15.08
N ALA A 98 -4.05 -12.01 15.65
CA ALA A 98 -5.47 -11.74 15.53
C ALA A 98 -5.90 -11.48 14.08
N TYR A 99 -5.08 -10.74 13.31
CA TYR A 99 -5.32 -10.49 11.90
C TYR A 99 -5.21 -11.77 11.05
N LEU A 100 -4.23 -12.64 11.33
CA LEU A 100 -4.10 -13.92 10.65
C LEU A 100 -5.33 -14.82 10.90
N LYS A 101 -5.84 -14.86 12.14
CA LYS A 101 -7.08 -15.59 12.46
C LYS A 101 -8.27 -15.03 11.68
N PHE A 102 -8.41 -13.70 11.66
CA PHE A 102 -9.42 -13.03 10.85
C PHE A 102 -9.28 -13.38 9.36
N ALA A 103 -8.06 -13.34 8.80
CA ALA A 103 -7.79 -13.63 7.39
C ALA A 103 -8.04 -15.10 7.00
N ALA A 104 -7.92 -16.03 7.96
CA ALA A 104 -8.15 -17.46 7.76
C ALA A 104 -9.62 -17.88 7.92
N HIS A 105 -10.38 -17.19 8.77
CA HIS A 105 -11.70 -17.66 9.18
C HIS A 105 -12.83 -16.70 8.79
N ASP A 106 -12.76 -15.44 9.21
CA ASP A 106 -13.94 -14.55 9.15
C ASP A 106 -13.92 -13.59 7.95
N LYS A 107 -12.72 -13.21 7.48
CA LYS A 107 -12.54 -12.10 6.53
C LYS A 107 -13.28 -12.33 5.22
N TYR A 108 -13.23 -13.54 4.67
CA TYR A 108 -13.90 -13.84 3.41
C TYR A 108 -15.41 -13.62 3.50
N GLU A 109 -16.03 -14.09 4.58
CA GLU A 109 -17.46 -13.92 4.82
C GLU A 109 -17.80 -12.45 5.09
N TYR A 110 -17.00 -11.78 5.93
CA TYR A 110 -17.19 -10.37 6.26
C TYR A 110 -17.20 -9.49 5.01
N ILE A 111 -16.17 -9.60 4.15
CA ILE A 111 -16.11 -8.78 2.93
C ILE A 111 -17.19 -9.18 1.91
N SER A 112 -17.56 -10.46 1.85
CA SER A 112 -18.63 -10.94 0.97
C SER A 112 -20.00 -10.39 1.38
N LYS A 113 -20.30 -10.33 2.69
CA LYS A 113 -21.51 -9.71 3.25
C LYS A 113 -21.59 -8.22 2.92
N MET A 114 -20.45 -7.53 2.83
CA MET A 114 -20.36 -6.14 2.36
C MET A 114 -20.46 -6.01 0.83
N GLY A 115 -20.64 -7.10 0.08
CA GLY A 115 -20.74 -7.08 -1.37
C GLY A 115 -19.40 -6.89 -2.10
N ILE A 116 -18.27 -6.98 -1.39
CA ILE A 116 -16.93 -6.90 -1.99
C ILE A 116 -16.67 -8.23 -2.71
N LYS A 117 -16.57 -8.17 -4.03
CA LYS A 117 -16.25 -9.33 -4.87
C LYS A 117 -14.75 -9.39 -5.13
N LEU A 118 -14.18 -10.58 -5.08
CA LEU A 118 -12.77 -10.83 -5.41
C LEU A 118 -12.63 -11.37 -6.84
N MET A 119 -11.53 -11.00 -7.49
CA MET A 119 -11.08 -11.62 -8.73
C MET A 119 -10.84 -13.12 -8.53
N PHE A 120 -11.07 -13.91 -9.59
CA PHE A 120 -10.85 -15.35 -9.53
C PHE A 120 -9.36 -15.72 -9.42
N MET A 121 -8.47 -14.88 -9.99
CA MET A 121 -7.04 -15.10 -10.01
C MET A 121 -6.39 -14.54 -8.74
N VAL A 122 -5.61 -15.38 -8.05
CA VAL A 122 -4.84 -14.99 -6.86
C VAL A 122 -3.43 -14.56 -7.28
N GLY A 123 -3.01 -13.38 -6.86
CA GLY A 123 -1.70 -12.84 -7.18
C GLY A 123 -0.59 -13.32 -6.24
N TRP A 124 0.63 -13.33 -6.77
CA TRP A 124 1.87 -13.49 -6.00
C TRP A 124 2.78 -12.29 -6.30
N ALA A 125 2.41 -11.15 -5.69
CA ALA A 125 3.02 -9.86 -5.99
C ALA A 125 4.48 -9.79 -5.53
N GLU A 126 4.79 -10.37 -4.38
CA GLU A 126 6.13 -10.41 -3.80
C GLU A 126 6.49 -11.83 -3.35
N ARG A 127 7.66 -12.33 -3.77
CA ARG A 127 8.11 -13.72 -3.59
C ARG A 127 9.06 -13.95 -2.43
N GLY A 128 9.61 -12.88 -1.86
CA GLY A 128 10.44 -12.96 -0.66
C GLY A 128 11.94 -12.87 -0.89
N ASP A 129 12.68 -13.05 0.20
CA ASP A 129 14.14 -12.92 0.28
C ASP A 129 14.90 -14.23 -0.08
N GLY A 130 14.17 -15.29 -0.44
CA GLY A 130 14.74 -16.58 -0.81
C GLY A 130 14.95 -17.54 0.36
N ASN A 131 14.63 -17.16 1.60
CA ASN A 131 14.72 -18.02 2.78
C ASN A 131 13.34 -18.55 3.20
N ALA A 132 13.28 -19.80 3.66
CA ALA A 132 12.01 -20.42 4.09
C ALA A 132 11.40 -19.79 5.35
N SER A 133 12.23 -19.18 6.20
CA SER A 133 11.83 -18.46 7.42
C SER A 133 11.98 -16.95 7.30
N GLY A 134 12.29 -16.45 6.09
CA GLY A 134 12.56 -15.04 5.85
C GLY A 134 11.32 -14.28 5.41
N HIS A 135 11.57 -13.15 4.76
CA HIS A 135 10.52 -12.32 4.20
C HIS A 135 9.85 -12.99 2.99
N GLY A 136 8.52 -12.90 2.90
CA GLY A 136 7.74 -13.24 1.71
C GLY A 136 6.59 -14.21 1.97
N ASN A 137 5.72 -14.38 0.98
CA ASN A 137 4.69 -15.42 1.01
C ASN A 137 5.19 -16.72 0.37
N SER A 138 5.02 -17.84 1.06
CA SER A 138 5.28 -19.19 0.52
C SER A 138 4.32 -19.60 -0.59
N VAL A 139 3.11 -19.03 -0.62
CA VAL A 139 2.07 -19.29 -1.64
C VAL A 139 1.32 -18.00 -2.00
N PRO A 140 0.65 -17.91 -3.17
CA PRO A 140 -0.13 -16.72 -3.53
C PRO A 140 -1.25 -16.42 -2.53
N ARG A 141 -1.27 -15.20 -1.96
CA ARG A 141 -2.30 -14.70 -1.02
C ARG A 141 -2.85 -13.31 -1.37
N PHE A 142 -2.43 -12.71 -2.48
CA PHE A 142 -2.84 -11.37 -2.87
C PHE A 142 -4.13 -11.41 -3.71
N HIS A 143 -5.27 -11.11 -3.10
CA HIS A 143 -6.57 -11.13 -3.78
C HIS A 143 -6.98 -9.71 -4.18
N VAL A 144 -7.20 -9.47 -5.47
CA VAL A 144 -7.65 -8.16 -5.95
C VAL A 144 -9.17 -8.10 -5.94
N SER A 145 -9.74 -7.04 -5.37
CA SER A 145 -11.18 -6.75 -5.46
C SER A 145 -11.59 -6.39 -6.90
N TRP A 146 -12.77 -6.86 -7.31
CA TRP A 146 -13.42 -6.40 -8.52
C TRP A 146 -13.95 -4.98 -8.29
N GLY A 147 -13.30 -4.00 -8.91
CA GLY A 147 -13.43 -2.58 -8.59
C GLY A 147 -12.23 -1.97 -7.86
N THR A 148 -11.12 -2.69 -7.63
CA THR A 148 -9.92 -2.19 -6.94
C THR A 148 -10.25 -1.52 -5.59
N GLY A 149 -9.47 -0.51 -5.17
CA GLY A 149 -9.70 0.24 -3.93
C GLY A 149 -11.08 0.90 -3.87
N THR A 150 -11.62 1.37 -5.00
CA THR A 150 -12.95 1.98 -5.05
C THR A 150 -14.04 0.97 -4.70
N GLY A 151 -13.92 -0.27 -5.20
CA GLY A 151 -14.81 -1.38 -4.89
C GLY A 151 -14.72 -1.87 -3.44
N VAL A 152 -13.58 -1.69 -2.77
CA VAL A 152 -13.42 -1.99 -1.33
C VAL A 152 -14.05 -0.91 -0.47
N VAL A 153 -13.87 0.36 -0.83
CA VAL A 153 -14.34 1.52 -0.06
C VAL A 153 -15.86 1.73 -0.21
N LYS A 154 -16.38 1.52 -1.42
CA LYS A 154 -17.77 1.87 -1.79
C LYS A 154 -18.83 1.38 -0.79
N PRO A 155 -18.85 0.11 -0.33
CA PRO A 155 -19.88 -0.34 0.60
C PRO A 155 -19.90 0.42 1.93
N PHE A 156 -18.73 0.80 2.44
CA PHE A 156 -18.61 1.54 3.70
C PHE A 156 -19.04 3.00 3.53
N VAL A 157 -18.80 3.60 2.36
CA VAL A 157 -19.31 4.93 2.01
C VAL A 157 -20.84 4.91 1.93
N GLU A 158 -21.42 3.92 1.24
CA GLU A 158 -22.88 3.75 1.15
C GLU A 158 -23.51 3.62 2.55
N LYS A 159 -22.89 2.80 3.42
CA LYS A 159 -23.31 2.65 4.82
C LYS A 159 -23.19 3.93 5.64
N ALA A 160 -22.14 4.73 5.43
CA ALA A 160 -22.00 6.03 6.09
C ALA A 160 -23.16 6.98 5.71
N TYR A 161 -23.51 7.07 4.42
CA TYR A 161 -24.64 7.89 3.99
C TYR A 161 -26.00 7.33 4.46
N GLU A 162 -26.17 6.02 4.54
CA GLU A 162 -27.34 5.39 5.16
C GLU A 162 -27.47 5.80 6.63
N ALA A 163 -26.40 5.68 7.42
CA ALA A 163 -26.38 6.09 8.82
C ALA A 163 -26.61 7.61 8.98
N GLN A 164 -26.13 8.43 8.04
CA GLN A 164 -26.40 9.87 8.05
C GLN A 164 -27.87 10.18 7.83
N ARG A 165 -28.52 9.51 6.85
CA ARG A 165 -29.97 9.64 6.64
C ARG A 165 -30.79 9.15 7.84
N ALA A 166 -30.29 8.16 8.57
CA ALA A 166 -30.89 7.67 9.81
C ALA A 166 -30.62 8.57 11.03
N GLY A 167 -29.85 9.65 10.89
CA GLY A 167 -29.50 10.55 12.00
C GLY A 167 -28.48 9.97 13.00
N LEU A 168 -27.82 8.86 12.64
CA LEU A 168 -26.80 8.20 13.45
C LEU A 168 -25.37 8.68 13.12
N LEU A 169 -25.14 9.22 11.92
CA LEU A 169 -23.85 9.77 11.52
C LEU A 169 -23.98 11.24 11.13
N ARG A 170 -23.04 12.07 11.58
CA ARG A 170 -22.82 13.41 11.03
C ARG A 170 -21.40 13.47 10.46
N MET A 171 -21.25 13.88 9.20
CA MET A 171 -19.96 14.06 8.54
C MET A 171 -19.67 15.55 8.38
N ASN A 172 -18.59 16.01 8.99
CA ASN A 172 -18.10 17.38 8.93
C ASN A 172 -16.77 17.40 8.18
N PHE A 173 -16.82 17.74 6.90
CA PHE A 173 -15.65 17.98 6.06
C PHE A 173 -15.09 19.37 6.33
N ARG A 174 -13.85 19.63 5.90
CA ARG A 174 -13.13 20.88 6.17
C ARG A 174 -12.98 21.18 7.68
N HIS A 175 -12.93 20.14 8.50
CA HIS A 175 -12.69 20.22 9.94
C HIS A 175 -11.35 19.59 10.27
N GLN A 176 -10.34 20.45 10.46
CA GLN A 176 -9.00 20.02 10.80
C GLN A 176 -8.81 20.00 12.31
N VAL A 177 -8.74 18.80 12.90
CA VAL A 177 -8.40 18.63 14.32
C VAL A 177 -6.96 19.08 14.57
N THR A 178 -6.77 19.85 15.64
CA THR A 178 -5.46 20.37 16.07
C THR A 178 -5.11 19.97 17.50
N GLU A 179 -6.08 19.57 18.31
CA GLU A 179 -5.90 19.25 19.73
C GLU A 179 -6.89 18.17 20.19
N LEU A 180 -6.42 17.28 21.08
CA LEU A 180 -7.24 16.35 21.85
C LEU A 180 -7.45 16.94 23.25
N THR A 181 -8.69 17.05 23.71
CA THR A 181 -8.99 17.65 25.02
C THR A 181 -9.18 16.58 26.09
N LYS A 182 -8.75 16.89 27.32
CA LYS A 182 -8.87 16.01 28.49
C LYS A 182 -9.91 16.53 29.48
N GLU A 183 -10.65 15.60 30.08
CA GLU A 183 -11.55 15.85 31.21
C GLU A 183 -11.37 14.72 32.23
N ASN A 184 -11.07 15.06 33.49
CA ASN A 184 -10.82 14.11 34.58
C ASN A 184 -9.81 12.99 34.21
N GLY A 185 -8.71 13.37 33.54
CA GLY A 185 -7.64 12.45 33.13
C GLY A 185 -7.96 11.57 31.92
N SER A 186 -9.15 11.67 31.33
CA SER A 186 -9.54 10.92 30.12
C SER A 186 -9.62 11.87 28.92
N ILE A 187 -9.30 11.38 27.72
CA ILE A 187 -9.57 12.10 26.48
C ILE A 187 -11.09 12.15 26.27
N ALA A 188 -11.64 13.35 26.13
CA ALA A 188 -13.09 13.58 26.16
C ALA A 188 -13.60 14.49 25.02
N GLY A 189 -12.72 14.87 24.10
CA GLY A 189 -13.10 15.74 23.00
C GLY A 189 -11.94 16.13 22.09
N VAL A 190 -12.27 17.01 21.15
CA VAL A 190 -11.36 17.54 20.14
C VAL A 190 -11.61 19.03 19.93
N LYS A 191 -10.54 19.75 19.59
CA LYS A 191 -10.59 21.13 19.08
C LYS A 191 -9.90 21.21 17.74
N GLY A 192 -10.30 22.19 16.93
CA GLY A 192 -9.70 22.36 15.63
C GLY A 192 -10.20 23.54 14.82
N ASN A 193 -9.65 23.65 13.63
CA ASN A 193 -9.95 24.69 12.66
C ASN A 193 -11.09 24.24 11.75
N ILE A 194 -12.00 25.16 11.44
CA ILE A 194 -12.87 25.06 10.27
C ILE A 194 -12.12 25.71 9.11
N LEU A 195 -11.93 24.94 8.03
CA LEU A 195 -11.26 25.39 6.82
C LEU A 195 -12.29 25.96 5.82
N GLU A 196 -11.84 26.91 5.00
CA GLU A 196 -12.61 27.38 3.86
C GLU A 196 -13.01 26.21 2.95
N MET A 197 -14.22 26.28 2.41
CA MET A 197 -14.71 25.28 1.45
C MET A 197 -13.80 25.25 0.22
N ASP A 198 -13.71 24.07 -0.37
CA ASP A 198 -12.85 23.83 -1.52
C ASP A 198 -13.56 22.86 -2.46
N ASP A 199 -13.48 23.08 -3.76
CA ASP A 199 -14.11 22.29 -4.81
C ASP A 199 -13.10 21.52 -5.66
N LYS A 200 -11.80 21.56 -5.30
CA LYS A 200 -10.76 20.79 -5.99
C LYS A 200 -11.12 19.31 -6.11
N GLU A 201 -10.77 18.77 -7.27
CA GLU A 201 -10.91 17.35 -7.58
C GLU A 201 -10.17 16.47 -6.56
N ARG A 202 -10.68 15.25 -6.38
CA ARG A 202 -10.10 14.25 -5.47
C ARG A 202 -8.58 14.09 -5.70
N GLY A 203 -7.83 14.13 -4.61
CA GLY A 203 -6.37 13.95 -4.61
C GLY A 203 -5.58 15.23 -4.85
N VAL A 204 -6.16 16.27 -5.46
CA VAL A 204 -5.53 17.58 -5.60
C VAL A 204 -5.43 18.25 -4.23
N ALA A 205 -4.35 18.99 -3.98
CA ALA A 205 -4.17 19.71 -2.73
C ALA A 205 -5.25 20.79 -2.56
N THR A 206 -5.97 20.73 -1.43
CA THR A 206 -6.98 21.71 -1.04
C THR A 206 -6.37 22.83 -0.18
N ASN A 207 -7.04 23.97 -0.07
CA ASN A 207 -6.59 25.10 0.74
C ASN A 207 -6.51 24.75 2.24
N ARG A 208 -5.80 25.59 2.99
CA ARG A 208 -5.67 25.52 4.45
C ARG A 208 -6.09 26.83 5.13
N THR A 209 -6.90 27.64 4.45
CA THR A 209 -7.42 28.91 4.97
C THR A 209 -8.38 28.63 6.10
N VAL A 210 -8.12 29.18 7.30
CA VAL A 210 -8.96 28.99 8.47
C VAL A 210 -10.06 30.05 8.49
N THR A 211 -11.32 29.63 8.58
CA THR A 211 -12.50 30.50 8.64
C THR A 211 -13.20 30.48 10.00
N GLY A 212 -12.86 29.52 10.85
CA GLY A 212 -13.43 29.39 12.20
C GLY A 212 -12.73 28.34 13.04
N GLN A 213 -13.27 28.12 14.24
CA GLN A 213 -12.81 27.11 15.19
C GLN A 213 -13.99 26.26 15.63
N PHE A 214 -13.73 25.02 16.05
CA PHE A 214 -14.72 24.14 16.64
C PHE A 214 -14.20 23.49 17.92
N GLU A 215 -15.13 23.08 18.78
CA GLU A 215 -14.89 22.20 19.91
C GLU A 215 -16.04 21.18 19.98
N TYR A 216 -15.69 19.89 20.04
CA TYR A 216 -16.66 18.81 20.17
C TYR A 216 -16.25 17.86 21.29
N LYS A 217 -17.25 17.34 22.02
CA LYS A 217 -17.08 16.39 23.10
C LYS A 217 -17.69 15.03 22.75
N ALA A 218 -17.00 13.96 23.13
CA ALA A 218 -17.50 12.58 23.09
C ALA A 218 -16.67 11.69 24.01
N GLN A 219 -17.26 10.59 24.47
CA GLN A 219 -16.56 9.62 25.34
C GLN A 219 -15.49 8.81 24.60
N ASN A 220 -15.64 8.65 23.28
CA ASN A 220 -14.76 7.81 22.47
C ASN A 220 -14.22 8.62 21.29
N ILE A 221 -12.90 8.85 21.24
CA ILE A 221 -12.23 9.54 20.15
C ILE A 221 -11.38 8.53 19.38
N ILE A 222 -11.61 8.39 18.08
CA ILE A 222 -10.90 7.44 17.20
C ILE A 222 -10.03 8.21 16.20
N ILE A 223 -8.72 7.96 16.23
CA ILE A 223 -7.78 8.48 15.23
C ILE A 223 -7.72 7.49 14.05
N ALA A 224 -8.18 7.96 12.87
CA ALA A 224 -8.19 7.22 11.61
C ALA A 224 -7.54 8.03 10.47
N SER A 225 -6.51 8.81 10.80
CA SER A 225 -5.94 9.88 9.96
C SER A 225 -4.95 9.43 8.87
N GLY A 226 -4.59 8.15 8.81
CA GLY A 226 -3.53 7.67 7.92
C GLY A 226 -2.12 7.84 8.49
N GLY A 227 -1.11 7.59 7.65
CA GLY A 227 0.31 7.68 8.01
C GLY A 227 0.98 8.99 7.57
N ILE A 228 2.31 8.95 7.43
CA ILE A 228 3.14 10.15 7.12
C ILE A 228 3.57 10.26 5.66
N GLY A 229 3.11 9.36 4.77
CA GLY A 229 3.75 9.11 3.47
C GLY A 229 3.89 10.33 2.54
N ALA A 230 3.04 11.35 2.68
CA ALA A 230 3.14 12.59 1.89
C ALA A 230 4.12 13.60 2.49
N ASN A 231 4.43 13.47 3.78
CA ASN A 231 5.34 14.36 4.50
C ASN A 231 6.77 13.84 4.41
N HIS A 232 7.46 14.19 3.32
CA HIS A 232 8.83 13.73 3.07
C HIS A 232 9.82 14.20 4.16
N GLU A 233 9.55 15.29 4.87
CA GLU A 233 10.38 15.73 6.00
C GLU A 233 10.26 14.76 7.17
N LEU A 234 9.03 14.39 7.56
CA LEU A 234 8.80 13.39 8.59
C LEU A 234 9.30 12.00 8.17
N VAL A 235 9.15 11.62 6.89
CA VAL A 235 9.73 10.38 6.35
C VAL A 235 11.25 10.38 6.55
N ARG A 236 11.96 11.45 6.17
CA ARG A 236 13.41 11.53 6.36
C ARG A 236 13.83 11.57 7.82
N LYS A 237 13.08 12.30 8.67
CA LYS A 237 13.34 12.38 10.12
C LYS A 237 13.30 11.00 10.78
N ASN A 238 12.42 10.11 10.34
CA ASN A 238 12.26 8.79 10.90
C ASN A 238 12.92 7.68 10.04
N TRP A 239 13.70 8.05 9.02
CA TRP A 239 14.23 7.07 8.07
C TRP A 239 15.15 6.06 8.78
N PRO A 240 14.89 4.76 8.63
CA PRO A 240 15.69 3.74 9.32
C PRO A 240 17.11 3.66 8.73
N GLU A 241 18.11 3.75 9.60
CA GLU A 241 19.53 3.60 9.22
C GLU A 241 19.80 2.27 8.50
N ARG A 242 19.11 1.19 8.90
CA ARG A 242 19.18 -0.13 8.25
C ARG A 242 18.77 -0.14 6.77
N LEU A 243 18.10 0.90 6.26
CA LEU A 243 17.76 1.06 4.83
C LEU A 243 18.70 2.01 4.09
N GLY A 244 19.82 2.40 4.70
CA GLY A 244 20.80 3.33 4.14
C GLY A 244 20.39 4.80 4.34
N ARG A 245 21.04 5.69 3.60
CA ARG A 245 20.73 7.13 3.64
C ARG A 245 19.33 7.38 3.09
N ALA A 246 18.59 8.32 3.68
CA ALA A 246 17.31 8.72 3.13
C ALA A 246 17.49 9.41 1.77
N PRO A 247 16.73 9.05 0.72
CA PRO A 247 16.85 9.67 -0.59
C PRO A 247 16.55 11.18 -0.54
N GLU A 248 17.29 11.95 -1.33
CA GLU A 248 17.04 13.37 -1.52
C GLU A 248 15.81 13.54 -2.42
N ASN A 249 15.71 12.75 -3.50
CA ASN A 249 14.57 12.71 -4.39
C ASN A 249 13.74 11.44 -4.19
N MET A 250 12.45 11.64 -3.95
CA MET A 250 11.46 10.58 -3.87
C MET A 250 10.20 11.01 -4.62
N VAL A 251 9.53 10.05 -5.25
CA VAL A 251 8.16 10.25 -5.74
C VAL A 251 7.17 9.86 -4.64
N CYS A 252 6.02 10.53 -4.62
CA CYS A 252 5.03 10.40 -3.55
C CYS A 252 3.87 9.51 -3.98
N GLY A 253 3.75 8.33 -3.37
CA GLY A 253 2.67 7.39 -3.69
C GLY A 253 1.33 7.69 -3.03
N VAL A 254 1.19 8.80 -2.30
CA VAL A 254 0.00 9.14 -1.51
C VAL A 254 -0.45 10.58 -1.73
N PRO A 255 -1.75 10.89 -1.60
CA PRO A 255 -2.24 12.26 -1.66
C PRO A 255 -1.62 13.16 -0.58
N ALA A 256 -1.59 14.48 -0.85
CA ALA A 256 -0.94 15.48 0.02
C ALA A 256 -1.47 15.52 1.46
N TYR A 257 -2.72 15.11 1.69
CA TYR A 257 -3.35 15.10 3.00
C TYR A 257 -2.93 13.93 3.91
N VAL A 258 -2.09 13.00 3.42
CA VAL A 258 -1.50 11.92 4.23
C VAL A 258 -0.26 12.45 4.96
N ASP A 259 -0.50 13.42 5.86
CA ASP A 259 0.51 14.32 6.43
C ASP A 259 1.09 13.86 7.79
N GLY A 260 0.45 12.89 8.45
CA GLY A 260 0.87 12.35 9.74
C GLY A 260 0.54 13.22 10.96
N LYS A 261 -0.17 14.34 10.81
CA LYS A 261 -0.33 15.36 11.87
C LYS A 261 -0.89 14.79 13.17
N MET A 262 -1.89 13.93 13.08
CA MET A 262 -2.54 13.34 14.26
C MET A 262 -1.65 12.40 15.06
N ILE A 263 -0.58 11.83 14.48
CA ILE A 263 0.37 11.00 15.25
C ILE A 263 1.09 11.87 16.28
N GLY A 264 1.57 13.05 15.88
CA GLY A 264 2.20 14.01 16.81
C GLY A 264 1.21 14.61 17.81
N ILE A 265 -0.03 14.87 17.40
CA ILE A 265 -1.09 15.34 18.33
C ILE A 265 -1.40 14.27 19.38
N ALA A 266 -1.48 13.00 18.99
CA ALA A 266 -1.69 11.89 19.93
C ALA A 266 -0.52 11.75 20.92
N GLU A 267 0.71 11.82 20.42
CA GLU A 267 1.91 11.80 21.27
C GLU A 267 1.90 12.92 22.31
N ASN A 268 1.60 14.15 21.90
CA ASN A 268 1.49 15.29 22.82
C ASN A 268 0.37 15.11 23.85
N ALA A 269 -0.67 14.32 23.53
CA ALA A 269 -1.73 13.96 24.46
C ALA A 269 -1.36 12.80 25.40
N GLY A 270 -0.17 12.21 25.25
CA GLY A 270 0.37 11.14 26.10
C GLY A 270 0.28 9.74 25.49
N ALA A 271 -0.03 9.60 24.21
CA ALA A 271 -0.02 8.31 23.53
C ALA A 271 1.42 7.81 23.31
N ASN A 272 1.64 6.51 23.52
CA ASN A 272 2.90 5.86 23.18
C ASN A 272 2.98 5.63 21.67
N ILE A 273 4.11 6.03 21.07
CA ILE A 273 4.39 5.86 19.65
C ILE A 273 5.63 4.97 19.50
N ILE A 274 5.42 3.76 18.99
CA ILE A 274 6.48 2.76 18.85
C ILE A 274 6.87 2.56 17.39
N ASN A 275 8.05 1.95 17.15
CA ASN A 275 8.45 1.48 15.83
C ASN A 275 8.50 2.57 14.73
N ARG A 276 8.85 3.80 15.08
CA ARG A 276 8.87 4.98 14.17
C ARG A 276 9.71 4.75 12.91
N ASP A 277 10.76 3.95 13.02
CA ASP A 277 11.70 3.59 11.97
C ASP A 277 11.17 2.50 11.02
N ARG A 278 10.01 1.89 11.32
CA ARG A 278 9.42 0.86 10.47
C ARG A 278 8.58 1.51 9.37
N MET A 279 9.16 1.54 8.17
CA MET A 279 8.55 2.12 6.97
C MET A 279 8.52 1.13 5.82
N TRP A 280 7.60 1.37 4.89
CA TRP A 280 7.47 0.60 3.66
C TRP A 280 7.45 1.53 2.45
N HIS A 281 8.50 1.42 1.64
CA HIS A 281 8.77 2.22 0.45
C HIS A 281 9.11 1.30 -0.71
N TYR A 282 8.68 1.69 -1.90
CA TYR A 282 8.89 0.87 -3.09
C TYR A 282 10.07 1.37 -3.91
N THR A 283 10.73 0.44 -4.59
CA THR A 283 11.89 0.70 -5.43
C THR A 283 11.54 0.81 -6.91
N GLU A 284 10.36 0.36 -7.31
CA GLU A 284 9.85 0.40 -8.68
C GLU A 284 8.90 1.59 -8.93
N GLY A 285 9.27 2.77 -8.40
CA GLY A 285 8.49 4.00 -8.52
C GLY A 285 8.67 4.70 -9.86
N LEU A 286 7.56 5.18 -10.44
CA LEU A 286 7.51 6.03 -11.62
C LEU A 286 7.03 7.41 -11.24
N GLN A 287 7.59 8.45 -11.85
CA GLN A 287 6.95 9.76 -11.88
C GLN A 287 5.70 9.68 -12.76
N ASN A 288 4.54 10.05 -12.20
CA ASN A 288 3.31 10.05 -12.97
C ASN A 288 3.36 11.14 -14.06
N TRP A 289 3.11 10.75 -15.31
CA TRP A 289 3.08 11.66 -16.45
C TRP A 289 1.85 12.59 -16.41
N ASN A 290 0.77 12.15 -15.76
CA ASN A 290 -0.43 12.94 -15.50
C ASN A 290 -0.70 12.97 -13.98
N PRO A 291 0.02 13.82 -13.23
CA PRO A 291 -0.02 13.82 -11.77
C PRO A 291 -1.37 14.33 -11.24
N ILE A 292 -1.84 13.70 -10.14
CA ILE A 292 -3.07 14.08 -9.42
C ILE A 292 -2.71 14.90 -8.17
N TRP A 293 -1.56 14.60 -7.57
CA TRP A 293 -1.02 15.31 -6.41
C TRP A 293 0.46 15.70 -6.60
N PRO A 294 1.01 16.60 -5.76
CA PRO A 294 2.42 16.98 -5.85
C PRO A 294 3.35 15.77 -5.77
N LYS A 295 4.33 15.71 -6.70
CA LYS A 295 5.29 14.61 -6.83
C LYS A 295 4.63 13.23 -7.03
N HIS A 296 3.44 13.16 -7.64
CA HIS A 296 2.68 11.92 -7.81
C HIS A 296 3.55 10.80 -8.37
N GLY A 297 3.75 9.75 -7.56
CA GLY A 297 4.44 8.53 -7.92
C GLY A 297 3.49 7.35 -8.06
N ILE A 298 3.77 6.47 -9.02
CA ILE A 298 3.05 5.20 -9.21
C ILE A 298 4.05 4.03 -9.11
N ARG A 299 3.70 2.99 -8.34
CA ARG A 299 4.52 1.78 -8.29
C ARG A 299 4.18 0.88 -9.48
N ILE A 300 5.20 0.41 -10.18
CA ILE A 300 5.09 -0.77 -11.03
C ILE A 300 4.99 -1.99 -10.12
N LEU A 301 3.92 -2.77 -10.23
CA LEU A 301 3.96 -4.16 -9.84
C LEU A 301 4.67 -4.86 -11.00
N PRO A 302 5.87 -5.42 -10.83
CA PRO A 302 6.58 -6.09 -11.92
C PRO A 302 6.27 -7.60 -11.93
N GLY A 303 6.65 -8.25 -13.01
CA GLY A 303 6.93 -9.67 -13.04
C GLY A 303 8.45 -9.89 -13.08
N PRO A 304 8.92 -11.14 -12.95
CA PRO A 304 10.33 -11.43 -12.73
C PRO A 304 11.24 -11.24 -13.96
N SER A 305 10.70 -10.89 -15.13
CA SER A 305 11.43 -11.04 -16.40
C SER A 305 12.33 -9.87 -16.77
N SER A 306 12.04 -8.65 -16.31
CA SER A 306 12.86 -7.46 -16.58
C SER A 306 14.28 -7.63 -16.04
N LEU A 307 15.31 -7.29 -16.82
CA LEU A 307 16.67 -7.20 -16.29
C LEU A 307 16.74 -5.97 -15.38
N TRP A 308 17.12 -6.15 -14.11
CA TRP A 308 17.25 -5.06 -13.14
C TRP A 308 18.72 -4.76 -12.89
N ILE A 309 19.13 -3.53 -13.19
CA ILE A 309 20.47 -3.02 -12.94
C ILE A 309 20.43 -1.78 -12.05
N ASP A 310 21.48 -1.55 -11.28
CA ASP A 310 21.66 -0.33 -10.51
C ASP A 310 22.09 0.85 -11.40
N ALA A 311 22.25 2.02 -10.79
CA ALA A 311 22.69 3.23 -11.48
C ALA A 311 24.03 3.07 -12.23
N LYS A 312 24.90 2.16 -11.78
CA LYS A 312 26.24 1.89 -12.34
C LYS A 312 26.22 0.77 -13.38
N GLY A 313 25.05 0.28 -13.77
CA GLY A 313 24.89 -0.77 -14.76
C GLY A 313 25.18 -2.18 -14.27
N LYS A 314 25.35 -2.38 -12.95
CA LYS A 314 25.53 -3.73 -12.39
C LYS A 314 24.17 -4.36 -12.16
N ARG A 315 24.02 -5.63 -12.53
CA ARG A 315 22.82 -6.39 -12.21
C ARG A 315 22.66 -6.53 -10.71
N LEU A 316 21.44 -6.31 -10.22
CA LEU A 316 21.12 -6.57 -8.84
C LEU A 316 21.30 -8.07 -8.53
N PRO A 317 21.99 -8.43 -7.43
CA PRO A 317 22.17 -9.83 -7.07
C PRO A 317 20.86 -10.43 -6.54
N ALA A 318 20.75 -11.77 -6.58
CA ALA A 318 19.65 -12.44 -5.87
C ALA A 318 19.75 -12.16 -4.36
N PRO A 319 18.63 -11.97 -3.65
CA PRO A 319 17.24 -12.13 -4.09
C PRO A 319 16.60 -10.86 -4.69
N PHE A 320 17.36 -9.80 -4.99
CA PHE A 320 16.85 -8.49 -5.43
C PHE A 320 16.40 -8.45 -6.90
N LEU A 321 15.51 -9.39 -7.23
CA LEU A 321 14.85 -9.53 -8.51
C LEU A 321 13.51 -8.78 -8.52
N PRO A 322 12.95 -8.43 -9.68
CA PRO A 322 11.68 -7.72 -9.74
C PRO A 322 10.55 -8.51 -9.04
N GLY A 323 9.92 -7.91 -8.02
CA GLY A 323 8.83 -8.53 -7.26
C GLY A 323 9.28 -9.60 -6.24
N PHE A 324 10.44 -9.40 -5.59
CA PHE A 324 10.99 -10.34 -4.59
C PHE A 324 11.17 -9.74 -3.19
N ASP A 325 12.21 -8.94 -2.98
CA ASP A 325 12.47 -8.32 -1.68
C ASP A 325 12.61 -6.81 -1.83
N THR A 326 11.51 -6.10 -1.62
CA THR A 326 11.43 -4.65 -1.79
C THR A 326 12.41 -3.91 -0.86
N LEU A 327 12.43 -4.21 0.45
CA LEU A 327 13.28 -3.47 1.39
C LEU A 327 14.75 -3.89 1.32
N GLY A 328 15.04 -5.14 0.99
CA GLY A 328 16.40 -5.58 0.68
C GLY A 328 16.93 -4.89 -0.58
N THR A 329 16.09 -4.78 -1.61
CA THR A 329 16.42 -4.05 -2.84
C THR A 329 16.62 -2.56 -2.57
N LEU A 330 15.77 -1.95 -1.72
CA LEU A 330 15.92 -0.56 -1.33
C LEU A 330 17.27 -0.33 -0.65
N LYS A 331 17.64 -1.17 0.32
CA LYS A 331 18.95 -1.10 0.97
C LYS A 331 20.07 -1.21 -0.06
N TYR A 332 20.02 -2.21 -0.94
CA TYR A 332 21.05 -2.39 -1.97
C TYR A 332 21.21 -1.14 -2.83
N ILE A 333 20.10 -0.56 -3.30
CA ILE A 333 20.12 0.67 -4.12
C ILE A 333 20.77 1.82 -3.33
N GLN A 334 20.33 2.07 -2.10
CA GLN A 334 20.90 3.13 -1.27
C GLN A 334 22.41 2.93 -1.02
N ASP A 335 22.85 1.69 -0.77
CA ASP A 335 24.26 1.36 -0.55
C ASP A 335 25.13 1.62 -1.79
N THR A 336 24.54 1.71 -3.00
CA THR A 336 25.30 2.09 -4.20
C THR A 336 25.73 3.56 -4.22
N GLY A 337 25.10 4.39 -3.38
CA GLY A 337 25.22 5.85 -3.35
C GLY A 337 24.24 6.58 -4.28
N TYR A 338 23.28 5.87 -4.89
CA TYR A 338 22.31 6.41 -5.83
C TYR A 338 20.88 6.07 -5.39
N GLU A 339 19.94 6.92 -5.79
CA GLU A 339 18.51 6.81 -5.43
C GLU A 339 17.61 6.35 -6.58
N TYR A 340 18.21 5.72 -7.59
CA TYR A 340 17.49 5.17 -8.72
C TYR A 340 18.15 3.89 -9.25
N SER A 341 17.38 3.16 -10.05
CA SER A 341 17.83 1.96 -10.75
C SER A 341 17.14 1.85 -12.11
N TRP A 342 17.43 0.80 -12.89
CA TRP A 342 16.84 0.62 -14.20
C TRP A 342 16.26 -0.77 -14.40
N PHE A 343 15.09 -0.82 -15.03
CA PHE A 343 14.70 -1.99 -15.80
C PHE A 343 15.13 -1.87 -17.25
N ILE A 344 15.63 -2.96 -17.82
CA ILE A 344 15.75 -3.18 -19.26
C ILE A 344 14.86 -4.36 -19.64
N LEU A 345 13.98 -4.17 -20.60
CA LEU A 345 12.97 -5.15 -20.98
C LEU A 345 12.51 -4.98 -22.43
N THR A 346 11.58 -5.84 -22.85
CA THR A 346 10.99 -5.86 -24.18
C THR A 346 9.50 -5.49 -24.14
N GLN A 347 8.92 -5.20 -25.30
CA GLN A 347 7.47 -5.04 -25.44
C GLN A 347 6.69 -6.29 -24.97
N LYS A 348 7.25 -7.50 -25.12
CA LYS A 348 6.62 -8.75 -24.66
C LYS A 348 6.59 -8.86 -23.14
N ILE A 349 7.61 -8.33 -22.45
CA ILE A 349 7.65 -8.28 -20.98
C ILE A 349 6.69 -7.21 -20.47
N ILE A 350 6.83 -5.94 -20.90
CA ILE A 350 6.06 -4.83 -20.31
C ILE A 350 4.55 -5.07 -20.42
N LYS A 351 4.12 -5.59 -21.56
CA LYS A 351 2.73 -5.91 -21.84
C LYS A 351 2.10 -6.85 -20.81
N LYS A 352 2.86 -7.88 -20.42
CA LYS A 352 2.33 -8.95 -19.58
C LYS A 352 2.62 -8.71 -18.10
N GLU A 353 3.74 -8.06 -17.81
CA GLU A 353 4.31 -8.01 -16.47
C GLU A 353 4.16 -6.65 -15.78
N PHE A 354 3.83 -5.57 -16.47
CA PHE A 354 3.58 -4.29 -15.81
C PHE A 354 2.10 -4.16 -15.44
N ALA A 355 1.84 -4.05 -14.15
CA ALA A 355 0.59 -3.53 -13.61
C ALA A 355 0.93 -2.31 -12.76
N LEU A 356 0.04 -1.32 -12.71
CA LEU A 356 0.28 -0.07 -11.98
C LEU A 356 -0.58 -0.04 -10.72
N SER A 357 -0.05 0.46 -9.60
CA SER A 357 -0.71 0.32 -8.28
C SER A 357 -1.94 1.20 -8.05
N GLY A 358 -2.18 2.22 -8.88
CA GLY A 358 -3.31 3.15 -8.74
C GLY A 358 -4.62 2.55 -9.27
N SER A 359 -5.74 2.77 -8.58
CA SER A 359 -7.06 2.37 -9.07
C SER A 359 -7.40 3.03 -10.41
N GLU A 360 -6.98 4.29 -10.59
CA GLU A 360 -7.11 5.07 -11.81
C GLU A 360 -6.29 4.51 -12.97
N GLN A 361 -5.24 3.74 -12.68
CA GLN A 361 -4.40 3.08 -13.69
C GLN A 361 -4.91 1.70 -14.12
N ASN A 362 -6.09 1.29 -13.63
CA ASN A 362 -6.68 -0.03 -13.93
C ASN A 362 -8.17 0.10 -14.27
N PRO A 363 -8.54 0.85 -15.32
CA PRO A 363 -9.94 1.11 -15.67
C PRO A 363 -10.72 -0.18 -15.97
N ASP A 364 -10.06 -1.23 -16.46
CA ASP A 364 -10.65 -2.55 -16.69
C ASP A 364 -11.21 -3.17 -15.40
N ILE A 365 -10.45 -3.12 -14.31
CA ILE A 365 -10.84 -3.70 -13.02
C ILE A 365 -11.69 -2.71 -12.23
N THR A 366 -11.28 -1.44 -12.19
CA THR A 366 -11.93 -0.37 -11.40
C THR A 366 -13.37 -0.12 -11.88
N ASN A 367 -13.57 -0.04 -13.20
CA ASN A 367 -14.91 0.17 -13.78
C ASN A 367 -15.67 -1.14 -14.02
N LYS A 368 -15.09 -2.29 -13.65
CA LYS A 368 -15.68 -3.62 -13.85
C LYS A 368 -15.98 -3.90 -15.33
N ASP A 369 -15.12 -3.41 -16.21
CA ASP A 369 -15.27 -3.52 -17.66
C ASP A 369 -14.68 -4.86 -18.15
N TYR A 370 -15.56 -5.83 -18.35
CA TYR A 370 -15.19 -7.15 -18.85
C TYR A 370 -14.57 -7.14 -20.25
N ARG A 371 -14.94 -6.17 -21.12
CA ARG A 371 -14.37 -6.08 -22.47
C ARG A 371 -12.93 -5.61 -22.42
N LEU A 372 -12.66 -4.54 -21.65
CA LEU A 372 -11.29 -4.06 -21.42
C LEU A 372 -10.45 -5.13 -20.73
N PHE A 373 -11.01 -5.87 -19.77
CA PHE A 373 -10.33 -6.96 -19.09
C PHE A 373 -9.94 -8.11 -20.04
N LEU A 374 -10.84 -8.54 -20.95
CA LEU A 374 -10.52 -9.55 -21.96
C LEU A 374 -9.47 -9.04 -22.96
N ASN A 375 -9.56 -7.78 -23.38
CA ASN A 375 -8.56 -7.15 -24.24
C ASN A 375 -7.19 -7.06 -23.57
N ARG A 376 -7.11 -6.88 -22.25
CA ARG A 376 -5.86 -6.94 -21.49
C ARG A 376 -5.22 -8.33 -21.55
N ILE A 377 -6.02 -9.39 -21.44
CA ILE A 377 -5.53 -10.77 -21.45
C ILE A 377 -5.06 -11.20 -22.85
N PHE A 378 -5.83 -10.86 -23.89
CA PHE A 378 -5.64 -11.40 -25.25
C PHE A 378 -5.08 -10.39 -26.27
N GLY A 379 -5.10 -9.09 -25.96
CA GLY A 379 -4.68 -8.02 -26.86
C GLY A 379 -3.19 -8.04 -27.18
N ARG A 380 -2.76 -7.30 -28.19
CA ARG A 380 -1.34 -7.25 -28.64
C ARG A 380 -0.47 -6.22 -27.89
N LYS A 381 -1.06 -5.12 -27.42
CA LYS A 381 -0.40 -4.02 -26.68
C LYS A 381 -0.43 -4.24 -25.17
N ALA A 382 0.38 -3.48 -24.41
CA ALA A 382 0.23 -3.39 -22.96
C ALA A 382 -1.11 -2.73 -22.60
N PRO A 383 -1.55 -2.81 -21.32
CA PRO A 383 -2.71 -2.04 -20.86
C PRO A 383 -2.57 -0.56 -21.23
N ALA A 384 -3.65 0.10 -21.63
CA ALA A 384 -3.60 1.48 -22.14
C ALA A 384 -2.87 2.46 -21.20
N PRO A 385 -3.04 2.39 -19.86
CA PRO A 385 -2.26 3.23 -18.93
C PRO A 385 -0.75 2.99 -19.03
N VAL A 386 -0.31 1.72 -19.17
CA VAL A 386 1.11 1.37 -19.33
C VAL A 386 1.67 1.90 -20.66
N GLU A 387 0.89 1.83 -21.74
CA GLU A 387 1.28 2.42 -23.03
C GLU A 387 1.38 3.96 -22.93
N ALA A 388 0.47 4.62 -22.21
CA ALA A 388 0.53 6.07 -21.98
C ALA A 388 1.78 6.48 -21.20
N PHE A 389 2.18 5.69 -20.18
CA PHE A 389 3.46 5.89 -19.50
C PHE A 389 4.65 5.70 -20.43
N LYS A 390 4.60 4.74 -21.34
CA LYS A 390 5.66 4.53 -22.33
C LYS A 390 5.78 5.69 -23.33
N GLU A 391 4.66 6.33 -23.66
CA GLU A 391 4.59 7.42 -24.63
C GLU A 391 4.92 8.79 -24.02
N HIS A 392 4.45 9.06 -22.80
CA HIS A 392 4.51 10.39 -22.17
C HIS A 392 5.37 10.44 -20.90
N GLY A 393 5.69 9.29 -20.31
CA GLY A 393 6.42 9.21 -19.05
C GLY A 393 7.90 9.52 -19.23
N LYS A 394 8.39 10.49 -18.45
CA LYS A 394 9.80 10.91 -18.44
C LYS A 394 10.77 9.77 -18.11
N ASP A 395 10.32 8.79 -17.33
CA ASP A 395 11.13 7.64 -16.91
C ASP A 395 11.29 6.56 -18.01
N PHE A 396 10.55 6.64 -19.12
CA PHE A 396 10.54 5.61 -20.16
C PHE A 396 11.41 6.00 -21.36
N ILE A 397 12.21 5.04 -21.82
CA ILE A 397 13.02 5.15 -23.03
C ILE A 397 12.73 3.94 -23.90
N VAL A 398 12.42 4.19 -25.17
CA VAL A 398 12.17 3.14 -26.17
C VAL A 398 13.17 3.28 -27.32
N SER A 399 13.76 2.15 -27.74
CA SER A 399 14.71 2.10 -28.84
C SER A 399 14.73 0.72 -29.49
N ASP A 400 14.93 0.66 -30.80
CA ASP A 400 15.16 -0.60 -31.53
C ASP A 400 16.60 -1.12 -31.39
N HIS A 401 17.52 -0.25 -30.95
CA HIS A 401 18.94 -0.57 -30.81
C HIS A 401 19.43 -0.33 -29.39
N LEU A 402 20.18 -1.29 -28.84
CA LEU A 402 20.71 -1.24 -27.48
C LEU A 402 21.66 -0.06 -27.26
N GLU A 403 22.49 0.28 -28.25
CA GLU A 403 23.45 1.39 -28.16
C GLU A 403 22.74 2.73 -27.93
N GLU A 404 21.75 3.03 -28.77
CA GLU A 404 20.89 4.20 -28.61
C GLU A 404 20.07 4.16 -27.31
N LEU A 405 19.66 2.96 -26.84
CA LEU A 405 18.98 2.82 -25.56
C LEU A 405 19.89 3.27 -24.40
N VAL A 406 21.12 2.73 -24.34
CA VAL A 406 22.10 3.04 -23.29
C VAL A 406 22.51 4.51 -23.34
N LYS A 407 22.71 5.08 -24.53
CA LYS A 407 22.99 6.51 -24.72
C LYS A 407 21.89 7.37 -24.11
N LYS A 408 20.62 7.10 -24.44
CA LYS A 408 19.47 7.83 -23.88
C LYS A 408 19.32 7.62 -22.37
N MET A 409 19.66 6.44 -21.84
CA MET A 409 19.66 6.19 -20.39
C MET A 409 20.66 7.11 -19.68
N ASN A 410 21.87 7.23 -20.23
CA ASN A 410 22.92 8.13 -19.73
C ASN A 410 22.55 9.62 -19.87
N GLU A 411 21.86 10.01 -20.96
CA GLU A 411 21.33 11.35 -21.13
C GLU A 411 20.26 11.69 -20.10
N LEU A 412 19.36 10.74 -19.79
CA LEU A 412 18.29 10.93 -18.81
C LEU A 412 18.83 10.99 -17.37
N SER A 413 19.82 10.17 -17.01
CA SER A 413 20.41 10.19 -15.65
C SER A 413 21.33 11.40 -15.44
N GLY A 414 22.00 11.88 -16.50
CA GLY A 414 22.89 13.04 -16.46
C GLY A 414 24.31 12.75 -15.92
N ASP A 415 24.52 11.61 -15.25
CA ASP A 415 25.81 11.21 -14.69
C ASP A 415 26.65 10.29 -15.60
N ARG A 416 26.05 9.77 -16.67
CA ARG A 416 26.72 8.98 -17.73
C ARG A 416 27.49 7.76 -17.21
N LEU A 417 26.92 7.04 -16.25
CA LEU A 417 27.57 5.90 -15.60
C LEU A 417 27.52 4.59 -16.39
N LEU A 418 26.63 4.45 -17.36
CA LEU A 418 26.38 3.18 -18.03
C LEU A 418 27.32 2.98 -19.22
N ASP A 419 28.00 1.84 -19.28
CA ASP A 419 28.82 1.42 -20.42
C ASP A 419 28.07 0.45 -21.34
N TYR A 420 28.04 0.75 -22.64
CA TYR A 420 27.33 -0.05 -23.63
C TYR A 420 27.80 -1.52 -23.66
N ASN A 421 29.11 -1.74 -23.70
CA ASN A 421 29.67 -3.10 -23.85
C ASN A 421 29.32 -3.96 -22.64
N SER A 422 29.44 -3.39 -21.43
CA SER A 422 29.10 -4.05 -20.18
C SER A 422 27.61 -4.43 -20.11
N ILE A 423 26.71 -3.51 -20.48
CA ILE A 423 25.27 -3.78 -20.52
C ILE A 423 24.93 -4.84 -21.56
N ARG A 424 25.53 -4.76 -22.75
CA ARG A 424 25.35 -5.75 -23.81
C ARG A 424 25.78 -7.13 -23.35
N GLN A 425 26.99 -7.25 -22.81
CA GLN A 425 27.52 -8.52 -22.30
C GLN A 425 26.57 -9.12 -21.25
N LEU A 426 26.09 -8.32 -20.30
CA LEU A 426 25.16 -8.76 -19.27
C LEU A 426 23.86 -9.35 -19.84
N ILE A 427 23.27 -8.69 -20.83
CA ILE A 427 22.03 -9.17 -21.46
C ILE A 427 22.30 -10.46 -22.27
N GLU A 428 23.40 -10.50 -23.04
CA GLU A 428 23.77 -11.69 -23.83
C GLU A 428 24.06 -12.91 -22.93
N GLU A 429 24.71 -12.72 -21.79
CA GLU A 429 24.94 -13.77 -20.79
C GLU A 429 23.63 -14.35 -20.26
N ARG A 430 22.70 -13.48 -19.83
CA ARG A 430 21.35 -13.90 -19.41
C ARG A 430 20.59 -14.60 -20.54
N ASP A 431 20.67 -14.10 -21.77
CA ASP A 431 19.93 -14.64 -22.91
C ASP A 431 20.42 -16.04 -23.32
N ARG A 432 21.72 -16.33 -23.20
CA ARG A 432 22.29 -17.68 -23.45
C ARG A 432 21.74 -18.73 -22.47
N GLU A 433 21.40 -18.32 -21.24
CA GLU A 433 20.82 -19.20 -20.21
C GLU A 433 19.40 -19.69 -20.56
N LEU A 434 18.79 -19.17 -21.63
CA LEU A 434 17.50 -19.62 -22.15
C LEU A 434 17.59 -20.80 -23.14
N ASP A 435 18.76 -21.06 -23.72
CA ASP A 435 18.92 -22.04 -24.81
C ASP A 435 18.75 -23.50 -24.34
N ASN A 436 18.93 -23.75 -23.05
CA ASN A 436 18.77 -25.05 -22.43
C ASN A 436 17.66 -25.05 -21.38
N LYS A 437 17.07 -26.22 -21.08
CA LYS A 437 16.11 -26.38 -19.96
C LYS A 437 16.75 -26.17 -18.58
N PHE A 438 18.07 -26.32 -18.50
CA PHE A 438 18.89 -26.05 -17.31
C PHE A 438 19.42 -24.61 -17.36
N SER A 439 19.71 -24.03 -16.21
CA SER A 439 20.33 -22.70 -16.11
C SER A 439 20.97 -22.53 -14.73
N LYS A 440 22.10 -21.82 -14.68
CA LYS A 440 22.69 -21.34 -13.42
C LYS A 440 22.20 -19.94 -13.03
N ASP A 441 21.52 -19.25 -13.93
CA ASP A 441 20.98 -17.92 -13.69
C ASP A 441 19.72 -17.99 -12.82
N THR A 442 19.83 -17.40 -11.63
CA THR A 442 18.76 -17.37 -10.63
C THR A 442 17.46 -16.76 -11.17
N GLN A 443 17.54 -15.67 -11.93
CA GLN A 443 16.35 -15.03 -12.50
C GLN A 443 15.67 -15.94 -13.52
N ILE A 444 16.44 -16.56 -14.43
CA ILE A 444 15.88 -17.50 -15.42
C ILE A 444 15.18 -18.68 -14.73
N ASN A 445 15.81 -19.24 -13.70
CA ASN A 445 15.22 -20.31 -12.89
C ASN A 445 13.91 -19.85 -12.21
N TYR A 446 13.86 -18.64 -11.67
CA TYR A 446 12.64 -18.09 -11.07
C TYR A 446 11.54 -17.81 -12.09
N ILE A 447 11.84 -17.27 -13.27
CA ILE A 447 10.84 -17.07 -14.33
C ILE A 447 10.22 -18.42 -14.70
N ARG A 448 11.04 -19.47 -14.87
CA ARG A 448 10.56 -20.84 -15.17
C ARG A 448 9.69 -21.39 -14.05
N SER A 449 10.14 -21.29 -12.80
CA SER A 449 9.40 -21.79 -11.62
C SER A 449 8.07 -21.08 -11.45
N THR A 450 8.06 -19.74 -11.53
CA THR A 450 6.87 -18.91 -11.38
C THR A 450 5.78 -19.28 -12.39
N ARG A 451 6.16 -19.61 -13.62
CA ARG A 451 5.24 -20.05 -14.67
C ARG A 451 4.65 -21.44 -14.46
N LYS A 452 5.06 -22.19 -13.44
CA LYS A 452 4.36 -23.43 -13.03
C LYS A 452 3.01 -23.13 -12.39
N TYR A 453 2.87 -21.97 -11.74
CA TYR A 453 1.58 -21.50 -11.24
C TYR A 453 0.72 -20.96 -12.39
N LEU A 454 -0.49 -21.50 -12.52
CA LEU A 454 -1.38 -21.17 -13.64
C LEU A 454 -1.78 -19.69 -13.68
N GLY A 455 -2.00 -19.06 -12.52
CA GLY A 455 -2.32 -17.64 -12.42
C GLY A 455 -1.22 -16.77 -13.05
N ASP A 456 0.03 -17.01 -12.63
CA ASP A 456 1.17 -16.28 -13.17
C ASP A 456 1.44 -16.59 -14.65
N LYS A 457 1.34 -17.86 -15.06
CA LYS A 457 1.55 -18.28 -16.45
C LYS A 457 0.60 -17.57 -17.42
N LEU A 458 -0.68 -17.43 -17.03
CA LEU A 458 -1.72 -16.83 -17.85
C LEU A 458 -1.69 -15.30 -17.76
N GLY A 459 -1.72 -14.75 -16.55
CA GLY A 459 -2.02 -13.34 -16.33
C GLY A 459 -0.83 -12.43 -16.05
N ARG A 460 0.33 -12.96 -15.64
CA ARG A 460 1.36 -12.12 -14.99
C ARG A 460 2.77 -12.22 -15.51
N VAL A 461 3.20 -13.39 -16.00
CA VAL A 461 4.61 -13.64 -16.36
C VAL A 461 4.74 -13.94 -17.84
N ALA A 462 5.59 -13.18 -18.53
CA ALA A 462 5.94 -13.37 -19.92
C ALA A 462 6.51 -14.77 -20.18
N LYS A 463 6.37 -15.27 -21.42
CA LYS A 463 7.10 -16.47 -21.83
C LYS A 463 8.59 -16.08 -21.91
N PRO A 464 9.52 -16.86 -21.33
CA PRO A 464 10.94 -16.56 -21.44
C PRO A 464 11.35 -16.43 -22.90
N HIS A 465 12.11 -15.39 -23.21
CA HIS A 465 12.66 -15.09 -24.54
C HIS A 465 13.92 -14.24 -24.39
N LYS A 466 14.76 -14.27 -25.42
CA LYS A 466 15.99 -13.47 -25.49
C LYS A 466 15.63 -11.99 -25.67
N ILE A 467 16.13 -11.14 -24.79
CA ILE A 467 15.89 -9.69 -24.83
C ILE A 467 16.44 -9.09 -26.12
N LEU A 468 17.62 -9.52 -26.58
CA LEU A 468 18.28 -8.94 -27.76
C LEU A 468 17.89 -9.58 -29.10
N ALA A 469 16.99 -10.58 -29.10
CA ALA A 469 16.54 -11.15 -30.37
C ALA A 469 15.65 -10.12 -31.12
N PRO A 470 15.92 -9.81 -32.40
CA PRO A 470 15.27 -8.70 -33.13
C PRO A 470 13.73 -8.75 -33.11
N GLU A 471 13.14 -9.94 -33.17
CA GLU A 471 11.69 -10.16 -33.14
C GLU A 471 11.02 -9.88 -31.77
N ASN A 472 11.82 -9.56 -30.75
CA ASN A 472 11.37 -9.17 -29.43
C ASN A 472 11.48 -7.66 -29.18
N GLY A 473 12.02 -6.90 -30.13
CA GLY A 473 12.03 -5.43 -30.09
C GLY A 473 10.63 -4.80 -30.14
N PRO A 474 10.50 -3.49 -29.83
CA PRO A 474 11.58 -2.61 -29.39
C PRO A 474 12.06 -2.94 -27.95
N LEU A 475 13.27 -2.48 -27.63
CA LEU A 475 13.80 -2.48 -26.27
C LEU A 475 13.24 -1.28 -25.50
N ILE A 476 13.06 -1.48 -24.20
CA ILE A 476 12.52 -0.49 -23.29
C ILE A 476 13.44 -0.41 -22.07
N ALA A 477 13.86 0.79 -21.71
CA ALA A 477 14.48 1.07 -20.43
C ALA A 477 13.53 1.93 -19.58
N VAL A 478 13.48 1.64 -18.27
CA VAL A 478 12.63 2.36 -17.33
C VAL A 478 13.47 2.78 -16.14
N ARG A 479 13.58 4.09 -15.90
CA ARG A 479 14.22 4.63 -14.72
C ARG A 479 13.28 4.48 -13.52
N LEU A 480 13.75 3.81 -12.47
CA LEU A 480 12.97 3.53 -11.28
C LEU A 480 13.40 4.47 -10.14
N ASN A 481 12.42 5.04 -9.45
CA ASN A 481 12.57 5.98 -8.37
C ASN A 481 12.16 5.34 -7.04
N ILE A 482 12.74 5.81 -5.92
CA ILE A 482 12.23 5.46 -4.60
C ILE A 482 10.88 6.16 -4.39
N LEU A 483 9.87 5.38 -4.00
CA LEU A 483 8.50 5.83 -3.83
C LEU A 483 8.07 5.72 -2.37
N THR A 484 7.72 6.87 -1.78
CA THR A 484 7.14 6.89 -0.43
C THR A 484 5.74 6.30 -0.45
N ARG A 485 5.39 5.53 0.58
CA ARG A 485 4.08 4.90 0.64
C ARG A 485 3.47 4.80 2.02
N LYS A 486 4.12 4.08 2.94
CA LYS A 486 3.51 3.70 4.22
C LYS A 486 4.46 3.84 5.40
N THR A 487 3.89 4.17 6.55
CA THR A 487 4.47 3.84 7.86
C THR A 487 3.91 2.52 8.36
N LEU A 488 4.80 1.63 8.79
CA LEU A 488 4.42 0.39 9.45
C LEU A 488 4.32 0.58 10.96
N GLY A 489 5.14 1.45 11.55
CA GLY A 489 4.98 1.90 12.94
C GLY A 489 3.79 2.84 13.15
N GLY A 490 3.49 3.16 14.41
CA GLY A 490 2.44 4.13 14.74
C GLY A 490 2.04 4.15 16.22
N ILE A 491 0.84 4.68 16.47
CA ILE A 491 0.24 4.74 17.82
C ILE A 491 0.02 3.32 18.33
N GLU A 492 0.55 3.02 19.52
CA GLU A 492 0.41 1.70 20.14
C GLU A 492 -1.03 1.48 20.64
N THR A 493 -1.58 0.30 20.37
CA THR A 493 -2.95 -0.05 20.77
C THR A 493 -3.08 -1.49 21.25
N ASN A 494 -3.95 -1.71 22.24
CA ASN A 494 -4.37 -3.06 22.60
C ASN A 494 -5.33 -3.67 21.55
N LEU A 495 -5.76 -4.93 21.69
CA LEU A 495 -6.65 -5.61 20.71
C LEU A 495 -8.08 -5.03 20.61
N ASN A 496 -8.46 -4.13 21.52
CA ASN A 496 -9.69 -3.34 21.43
C ASN A 496 -9.48 -2.00 20.70
N ALA A 497 -8.29 -1.79 20.12
CA ALA A 497 -7.83 -0.56 19.49
C ALA A 497 -7.74 0.64 20.45
N GLN A 498 -7.73 0.41 21.77
CA GLN A 498 -7.51 1.46 22.76
C GLN A 498 -6.05 1.87 22.75
N VAL A 499 -5.78 3.18 22.75
CA VAL A 499 -4.42 3.71 22.77
C VAL A 499 -3.79 3.49 24.13
N LEU A 500 -2.50 3.14 24.13
CA LEU A 500 -1.70 3.01 25.34
C LEU A 500 -0.85 4.25 25.57
N GLY A 501 -0.67 4.62 26.84
CA GLY A 501 0.26 5.64 27.28
C GLY A 501 1.68 5.10 27.43
N ASN A 502 2.63 6.00 27.68
CA ASN A 502 4.05 5.62 27.91
C ASN A 502 4.27 4.75 29.15
N ASP A 503 3.28 4.69 30.05
CA ASP A 503 3.23 3.83 31.22
C ASP A 503 2.67 2.43 30.92
N GLY A 504 2.26 2.16 29.67
CA GLY A 504 1.62 0.92 29.24
C GLY A 504 0.13 0.83 29.59
N GLU A 505 -0.42 1.83 30.29
CA GLU A 505 -1.83 1.87 30.67
C GLU A 505 -2.70 2.42 29.54
N VAL A 506 -3.98 2.10 29.57
CA VAL A 506 -4.93 2.61 28.57
C VAL A 506 -5.12 4.12 28.76
N LEU A 507 -4.85 4.88 27.70
CA LEU A 507 -5.21 6.29 27.61
C LEU A 507 -6.71 6.41 27.36
N LYS A 508 -7.48 6.47 28.46
CA LYS A 508 -8.94 6.41 28.46
C LYS A 508 -9.57 7.39 27.47
N GLY A 509 -10.55 6.89 26.73
CA GLY A 509 -11.31 7.64 25.73
C GLY A 509 -10.64 7.76 24.36
N LEU A 510 -9.39 7.30 24.19
CA LEU A 510 -8.68 7.38 22.91
C LEU A 510 -8.47 6.00 22.26
N TYR A 511 -8.72 5.96 20.96
CA TYR A 511 -8.55 4.80 20.09
C TYR A 511 -7.78 5.20 18.83
N ALA A 512 -7.09 4.26 18.20
CA ALA A 512 -6.42 4.49 16.92
C ALA A 512 -6.54 3.28 16.00
N VAL A 513 -6.77 3.54 14.70
CA VAL A 513 -7.01 2.50 13.69
C VAL A 513 -6.31 2.80 12.36
N GLY A 514 -6.18 1.78 11.51
CA GLY A 514 -5.52 1.91 10.22
C GLY A 514 -4.06 2.30 10.35
N GLU A 515 -3.53 2.97 9.33
CA GLU A 515 -2.10 3.29 9.24
C GLU A 515 -1.58 4.17 10.39
N ALA A 516 -2.43 5.01 11.00
CA ALA A 516 -2.07 5.82 12.17
C ALA A 516 -1.64 4.96 13.37
N ALA A 517 -2.20 3.75 13.49
CA ALA A 517 -1.90 2.77 14.52
C ALA A 517 -0.96 1.65 14.03
N GLY A 518 -0.20 1.87 12.95
CA GLY A 518 0.61 0.80 12.33
C GLY A 518 -0.25 -0.38 11.85
N PHE A 519 -1.50 -0.10 11.46
CA PHE A 519 -2.57 -1.05 11.12
C PHE A 519 -3.10 -1.90 12.29
N GLY A 520 -2.62 -1.64 13.50
CA GLY A 520 -2.92 -2.35 14.74
C GLY A 520 -1.65 -2.47 15.59
N GLY A 521 -1.77 -2.16 16.88
CA GLY A 521 -0.71 -2.35 17.86
C GLY A 521 0.50 -1.44 17.69
N GLY A 522 0.46 -0.44 16.80
CA GLY A 522 1.64 0.36 16.44
C GLY A 522 2.63 -0.37 15.54
N GLY A 523 2.23 -1.49 14.91
CA GLY A 523 3.00 -2.07 13.83
C GLY A 523 2.87 -3.57 13.63
N MET A 524 1.63 -4.05 13.42
CA MET A 524 1.33 -5.48 13.22
C MET A 524 2.13 -6.18 12.10
N HIS A 525 2.76 -5.42 11.22
CA HIS A 525 3.60 -5.96 10.14
C HIS A 525 5.04 -6.20 10.57
N GLY A 526 5.53 -5.64 11.67
CA GLY A 526 6.97 -5.62 11.96
C GLY A 526 7.73 -4.79 10.93
N TYR A 527 8.94 -5.23 10.56
CA TYR A 527 9.83 -4.48 9.67
C TYR A 527 9.40 -4.45 8.20
N ARG A 528 8.59 -5.42 7.76
CA ARG A 528 8.20 -5.64 6.36
C ARG A 528 6.75 -6.10 6.28
N ALA A 529 6.04 -5.76 5.22
CA ALA A 529 4.64 -6.16 5.06
C ALA A 529 4.48 -7.26 4.01
N LEU A 530 3.50 -8.13 4.21
CA LEU A 530 3.04 -9.04 3.16
C LEU A 530 2.03 -8.33 2.27
N GLU A 531 2.03 -8.67 0.98
CA GLU A 531 1.16 -8.00 0.01
C GLU A 531 -0.34 -8.21 0.32
N GLY A 532 -1.12 -7.14 0.21
CA GLY A 532 -2.57 -7.16 0.45
C GLY A 532 -2.99 -7.04 1.93
N THR A 533 -2.06 -6.81 2.85
CA THR A 533 -2.38 -6.69 4.28
C THR A 533 -2.86 -5.30 4.66
N PHE A 534 -2.46 -4.22 3.97
CA PHE A 534 -2.78 -2.85 4.37
C PHE A 534 -4.28 -2.54 4.39
N LEU A 535 -5.01 -2.80 3.29
CA LEU A 535 -6.46 -2.55 3.25
C LEU A 535 -7.19 -3.46 4.25
N GLY A 536 -6.76 -4.72 4.36
CA GLY A 536 -7.33 -5.64 5.33
C GLY A 536 -7.08 -5.20 6.77
N GLY A 537 -5.90 -4.65 7.09
CA GLY A 537 -5.58 -4.10 8.39
C GLY A 537 -6.43 -2.87 8.73
N CYS A 538 -6.72 -2.00 7.75
CA CYS A 538 -7.69 -0.92 7.92
C CYS A 538 -9.09 -1.44 8.26
N ILE A 539 -9.58 -2.45 7.54
CA ILE A 539 -10.87 -3.09 7.83
C ILE A 539 -10.85 -3.72 9.22
N PHE A 540 -9.79 -4.47 9.55
CA PHE A 540 -9.73 -5.24 10.79
C PHE A 540 -9.65 -4.34 12.03
N SER A 541 -8.74 -3.36 12.04
CA SER A 541 -8.61 -2.41 13.15
C SER A 541 -9.85 -1.52 13.31
N GLY A 542 -10.41 -1.01 12.20
CA GLY A 542 -11.66 -0.25 12.23
C GLY A 542 -12.82 -1.08 12.78
N MET A 543 -12.94 -2.35 12.35
CA MET A 543 -13.96 -3.27 12.84
C MET A 543 -13.81 -3.55 14.34
N LYS A 544 -12.57 -3.77 14.82
CA LYS A 544 -12.29 -4.03 16.24
C LYS A 544 -12.67 -2.85 17.12
N ALA A 545 -12.23 -1.64 16.77
CA ALA A 545 -12.59 -0.41 17.48
C ALA A 545 -14.12 -0.22 17.50
N GLY A 546 -14.75 -0.33 16.34
CA GLY A 546 -16.18 -0.05 16.21
C GLY A 546 -17.06 -1.05 16.94
N LYS A 547 -16.72 -2.35 16.92
CA LYS A 547 -17.44 -3.37 17.70
C LYS A 547 -17.24 -3.19 19.21
N TYR A 548 -16.04 -2.84 19.66
CA TYR A 548 -15.79 -2.59 21.08
C TYR A 548 -16.61 -1.39 21.58
N ILE A 549 -16.53 -0.25 20.88
CA ILE A 549 -17.30 0.95 21.23
C ILE A 549 -18.80 0.71 21.09
N GLY A 550 -19.23 -0.07 20.10
CA GLY A 550 -20.62 -0.48 19.93
C GLY A 550 -21.16 -1.43 21.01
N GLY A 551 -20.29 -2.04 21.83
CA GLY A 551 -20.70 -3.10 22.77
C GLY A 551 -21.09 -4.41 22.08
N LEU A 552 -20.58 -4.66 20.86
CA LEU A 552 -20.90 -5.80 20.00
C LEU A 552 -19.84 -6.92 20.07
N GLN A 553 -19.06 -6.99 21.15
CA GLN A 553 -18.14 -8.09 21.34
C GLN A 553 -18.93 -9.36 21.68
N SER A 554 -18.74 -10.41 20.90
CA SER A 554 -19.11 -11.76 21.32
C SER A 554 -18.28 -12.11 22.56
N GLN A 555 -18.93 -12.65 23.59
CA GLN A 555 -18.25 -13.31 24.72
C GLN A 555 -17.29 -14.40 24.24
#